data_AF-A0A139CNM5-F1
#
_entry.id   AF-A0A139CNM5-F1
#
_cell.length_a   1.000
_cell.length_b   1.000
_cell.length_c   1.000
_cell.angle_alpha   90.00
_cell.angle_beta   90.00
_cell.angle_gamma   90.00
#
_symmetry.space_group_name_H-M   'P 1'
#
loop_
_entity.id
_entity.type
_entity.pdbx_description
1 polymer ?
#
loop_
_entity_poly.entity_id
_entity_poly.type
_entity_poly.pdbx_seq_one_letter_code
_entity_poly.pdbx_strand_id
1 'polypeptide(L)'
;MPVQMEGKILANKKINETDYKLVLSVPEIVEETKPGQFLHVKCGAGLEPLLRRPLSVHRYNDETGELVILYRVFGKGTEILAKRQSGEEIDVMGPIGNGFDLNNLKEKIMVLGGGIGAAPLMALIDELVGLEKEVTVLIGANQKEELF
;
A
#
# COMPACT_ATOMS: atom_id res chain seq x y z
N MET A 1 7.36 16.73 5.39
CA MET A 1 8.05 15.76 6.27
C MET A 1 7.06 14.66 6.57
N PRO A 2 7.46 13.38 6.71
CA PRO A 2 6.50 12.31 7.00
C PRO A 2 5.78 12.59 8.32
N VAL A 3 4.47 12.41 8.33
CA VAL A 3 3.62 12.53 9.51
C VAL A 3 3.59 11.18 10.21
N GLN A 4 3.60 11.19 11.55
CA GLN A 4 3.36 9.99 12.36
C GLN A 4 2.04 10.17 13.11
N MET A 5 1.15 9.18 13.00
CA MET A 5 -0.18 9.22 13.61
C MET A 5 -0.69 7.82 13.96
N GLU A 6 -1.73 7.75 14.78
CA GLU A 6 -2.53 6.54 14.96
C GLU A 6 -3.58 6.46 13.85
N GLY A 7 -3.47 5.47 12.97
CA GLY A 7 -4.43 5.20 11.92
C GLY A 7 -5.48 4.18 12.36
N LYS A 8 -6.74 4.37 11.99
CA LYS A 8 -7.79 3.39 12.30
C LYS A 8 -7.82 2.28 11.27
N ILE A 9 -7.76 1.02 11.71
CA ILE A 9 -7.93 -0.15 10.84
C ILE A 9 -9.42 -0.27 10.49
N LEU A 10 -9.76 -0.01 9.23
CA LEU A 10 -11.12 -0.20 8.73
C LEU A 10 -11.36 -1.66 8.35
N ALA A 11 -10.36 -2.32 7.77
CA ALA A 11 -10.40 -3.74 7.45
C ALA A 11 -9.00 -4.33 7.38
N ASN A 12 -8.86 -5.59 7.76
CA ASN A 12 -7.64 -6.37 7.55
C ASN A 12 -8.03 -7.79 7.16
N LYS A 13 -8.02 -8.09 5.86
CA LYS A 13 -8.62 -9.33 5.31
C LYS A 13 -7.58 -10.15 4.56
N LYS A 14 -7.53 -11.45 4.86
CA LYS A 14 -6.77 -12.42 4.08
C LYS A 14 -7.37 -12.52 2.67
N ILE A 15 -6.54 -12.39 1.63
CA ILE A 15 -6.96 -12.45 0.22
C ILE A 15 -6.56 -13.78 -0.44
N ASN A 16 -5.40 -14.32 -0.10
CA ASN A 16 -4.97 -15.67 -0.48
C ASN A 16 -4.23 -16.32 0.70
N GLU A 17 -3.53 -17.44 0.49
CA GLU A 17 -2.86 -18.16 1.57
C GLU A 17 -1.87 -17.32 2.40
N THR A 18 -1.23 -16.32 1.79
CA THR A 18 -0.15 -15.54 2.40
C THR A 18 -0.37 -14.03 2.39
N ASP A 19 -1.26 -13.51 1.55
CA ASP A 19 -1.43 -12.08 1.34
C ASP A 19 -2.69 -11.54 2.06
N TYR A 20 -2.60 -10.29 2.49
CA TYR A 20 -3.63 -9.56 3.22
C TYR A 20 -3.88 -8.18 2.61
N LYS A 21 -5.14 -7.74 2.65
CA LYS A 21 -5.59 -6.39 2.33
C LYS A 21 -5.91 -5.63 3.62
N LEU A 22 -5.07 -4.65 3.93
CA LEU A 22 -5.25 -3.71 5.02
C LEU A 22 -5.84 -2.41 4.48
N VAL A 23 -6.89 -1.91 5.11
CA VAL A 23 -7.51 -0.61 4.83
C VAL A 23 -7.43 0.23 6.10
N LEU A 24 -6.84 1.42 5.98
CA LEU A 24 -6.61 2.37 7.06
C LEU A 24 -7.37 3.67 6.78
N SER A 25 -7.89 4.30 7.83
CA SER A 25 -8.31 5.70 7.79
C SER A 25 -7.18 6.56 8.32
N VAL A 26 -6.54 7.33 7.44
CA VAL A 26 -5.33 8.15 7.69
C VAL A 26 -5.36 9.42 6.81
N PRO A 27 -6.36 10.29 6.97
CA PRO A 27 -6.61 11.41 6.04
C PRO A 27 -5.40 12.33 5.85
N GLU A 28 -4.68 12.68 6.91
CA GLU A 28 -3.49 13.54 6.86
C GLU A 28 -2.34 12.93 6.04
N ILE A 29 -2.23 11.60 6.03
CA ILE A 29 -1.23 10.89 5.22
C ILE A 29 -1.69 10.82 3.77
N VAL A 30 -2.98 10.56 3.54
CA VAL A 30 -3.56 10.43 2.19
C VAL A 30 -3.40 11.73 1.40
N GLU A 31 -3.67 12.89 2.00
CA GLU A 31 -3.58 14.21 1.33
C GLU A 31 -2.22 14.48 0.68
N GLU A 32 -1.13 13.94 1.24
CA GLU A 32 0.23 14.11 0.74
C GLU A 32 0.76 12.89 -0.02
N THR A 33 -0.03 11.81 -0.13
CA THR A 33 0.41 10.55 -0.71
C THR A 33 0.45 10.63 -2.24
N LYS A 34 1.54 10.11 -2.81
CA LYS A 34 1.75 9.95 -4.25
C LYS A 34 1.98 8.48 -4.59
N PRO A 35 1.69 8.06 -5.84
CA PRO A 35 1.96 6.69 -6.26
C PRO A 35 3.45 6.35 -6.12
N GLY A 36 3.75 5.13 -5.66
CA GLY A 36 5.12 4.66 -5.44
C GLY A 36 5.68 4.91 -4.03
N GLN A 37 4.95 5.63 -3.17
CA GLN A 37 5.31 5.81 -1.76
C GLN A 37 4.85 4.64 -0.88
N PHE A 38 5.36 4.62 0.36
CA PHE A 38 5.07 3.59 1.35
C PHE A 38 4.87 4.18 2.75
N LEU A 39 4.28 3.39 3.64
CA LEU A 39 4.15 3.70 5.07
C LEU A 39 5.07 2.83 5.91
N HIS A 40 5.57 3.40 6.99
CA HIS A 40 6.22 2.68 8.08
C HIS A 40 5.19 2.29 9.14
N VAL A 41 4.79 1.02 9.14
CA VAL A 41 3.74 0.49 10.03
C VAL A 41 4.34 -0.17 11.27
N LYS A 42 3.95 0.27 12.46
CA LYS A 42 4.33 -0.38 13.72
C LYS A 42 3.34 -1.50 14.04
N CYS A 43 3.69 -2.72 13.64
CA CYS A 43 2.75 -3.85 13.69
C CYS A 43 2.38 -4.32 15.10
N GLY A 44 3.25 -4.12 16.10
CA GLY A 44 3.03 -4.55 17.49
C GLY A 44 2.87 -3.36 18.44
N ALA A 45 2.10 -3.56 19.51
CA ALA A 45 1.88 -2.54 20.53
C ALA A 45 3.10 -2.30 21.44
N GLY A 46 3.99 -3.30 21.58
CA GLY A 46 5.16 -3.26 22.45
C GLY A 46 6.47 -2.96 21.72
N LEU A 47 7.58 -3.41 22.31
CA LEU A 47 8.93 -3.30 21.75
C LEU A 47 9.25 -4.42 20.73
N GLU A 48 8.37 -5.41 20.58
CA GLU A 48 8.53 -6.49 19.62
C GLU A 48 7.39 -6.49 18.58
N PRO A 49 7.71 -6.38 17.27
CA PRO A 49 9.03 -6.14 16.70
C PRO A 49 9.46 -4.68 16.88
N LEU A 50 10.74 -4.44 17.17
CA LEU A 50 11.28 -3.08 17.39
C LEU A 50 11.14 -2.21 16.14
N LEU A 51 11.41 -2.81 14.97
CA LEU A 51 11.43 -2.11 13.70
C LEU A 51 10.06 -2.15 13.02
N ARG A 52 9.62 -0.99 12.53
CA ARG A 52 8.43 -0.84 11.67
C ARG A 52 8.59 -1.62 10.37
N ARG A 53 7.47 -1.96 9.73
CA ARG A 53 7.44 -2.58 8.39
C ARG A 53 7.20 -1.49 7.34
N PRO A 54 8.11 -1.32 6.36
CA PRO A 54 7.82 -0.50 5.19
C PRO A 54 6.85 -1.27 4.30
N LEU A 55 5.63 -0.74 4.13
CA LEU A 55 4.58 -1.35 3.33
C LEU A 55 4.09 -0.34 2.29
N SER A 56 4.19 -0.72 1.03
CA SER A 56 3.85 0.16 -0.09
C SER A 56 2.36 0.46 -0.15
N VAL A 57 2.02 1.67 -0.55
CA VAL A 57 0.64 2.08 -0.76
C VAL A 57 0.13 1.40 -2.03
N HIS A 58 -0.95 0.63 -1.91
CA HIS A 58 -1.61 -0.02 -3.03
C HIS A 58 -2.58 0.95 -3.72
N ARG A 59 -3.41 1.63 -2.94
CA ARG A 59 -4.39 2.66 -3.37
C ARG A 59 -4.67 3.63 -2.23
N TYR A 60 -5.20 4.79 -2.54
CA TYR A 60 -5.72 5.76 -1.58
C TYR A 60 -6.92 6.51 -2.18
N ASN A 61 -7.70 7.17 -1.33
CA ASN A 61 -8.84 7.97 -1.73
C ASN A 61 -8.91 9.25 -0.89
N ASP A 62 -8.74 10.40 -1.54
CA ASP A 62 -8.67 11.70 -0.90
C ASP A 62 -10.02 12.14 -0.29
N GLU A 63 -11.14 11.70 -0.86
CA GLU A 63 -12.48 12.05 -0.36
C GLU A 63 -12.81 11.33 0.95
N THR A 64 -12.39 10.07 1.08
CA THR A 64 -12.68 9.25 2.27
C THR A 64 -11.54 9.25 3.29
N GLY A 65 -10.33 9.68 2.90
CA GLY A 65 -9.12 9.57 3.71
C GLY A 65 -8.69 8.12 3.93
N GLU A 66 -9.09 7.21 3.04
CA GLU A 66 -8.76 5.79 3.12
C GLU A 66 -7.47 5.48 2.36
N LEU A 67 -6.61 4.66 2.97
CA LEU A 67 -5.39 4.14 2.37
C LEU A 67 -5.39 2.62 2.43
N VAL A 68 -5.08 1.99 1.30
CA VAL A 68 -5.05 0.54 1.13
C VAL A 68 -3.62 0.06 0.98
N ILE A 69 -3.28 -1.01 1.70
CA ILE A 69 -2.01 -1.72 1.63
C ILE A 69 -2.31 -3.19 1.32
N LEU A 70 -1.64 -3.74 0.32
CA LEU A 70 -1.53 -5.20 0.14
C LEU A 70 -0.16 -5.64 0.64
N TYR A 71 -0.14 -6.64 1.51
CA TYR A 71 1.11 -7.15 2.06
C TYR A 71 1.10 -8.66 2.20
N ARG A 72 2.28 -9.26 2.06
CA ARG A 72 2.52 -10.67 2.30
C ARG A 72 2.91 -10.90 3.76
N VAL A 73 2.35 -11.94 4.38
CA VAL A 73 2.79 -12.42 5.67
C VAL A 73 4.14 -13.13 5.51
N PHE A 74 5.20 -12.44 5.89
CA PHE A 74 6.55 -12.97 5.90
C PHE A 74 7.32 -12.47 7.14
N GLY A 75 7.39 -13.32 8.16
CA GLY A 75 8.08 -13.07 9.41
C GLY A 75 7.24 -12.33 10.47
N LYS A 76 7.82 -12.22 11.67
CA LYS A 76 7.13 -11.84 12.91
C LYS A 76 6.31 -10.55 12.83
N GLY A 77 6.82 -9.51 12.15
CA GLY A 77 6.11 -8.22 12.05
C GLY A 77 4.78 -8.33 11.32
N THR A 78 4.79 -8.92 10.13
CA THR A 78 3.57 -9.11 9.33
C THR A 78 2.67 -10.22 9.88
N GLU A 79 3.21 -11.22 10.59
CA GLU A 79 2.42 -12.21 11.32
C GLU A 79 1.60 -11.57 12.46
N ILE A 80 2.17 -10.58 13.14
CA ILE A 80 1.44 -9.80 14.15
C ILE A 80 0.41 -8.91 13.46
N LEU A 81 0.79 -8.22 12.37
CA LEU A 81 -0.13 -7.38 11.61
C LEU A 81 -1.35 -8.15 11.12
N ALA A 82 -1.18 -9.38 10.63
CA ALA A 82 -2.25 -10.25 10.15
C ALA A 82 -3.28 -10.64 11.22
N LYS A 83 -2.97 -10.45 12.51
CA LYS A 83 -3.87 -10.73 13.62
C LYS A 83 -4.65 -9.50 14.10
N ARG A 84 -4.29 -8.30 13.62
CA ARG A 84 -4.97 -7.03 13.95
C ARG A 84 -6.35 -7.00 13.29
N GLN A 85 -7.34 -6.49 14.02
CA GLN A 85 -8.73 -6.49 13.62
C GLN A 85 -9.23 -5.09 13.26
N SER A 86 -10.38 -5.04 12.55
CA SER A 86 -11.09 -3.80 12.28
C SER A 86 -11.49 -3.11 13.60
N GLY A 87 -11.40 -1.78 13.61
CA GLY A 87 -11.67 -0.95 14.78
C GLY A 87 -10.45 -0.69 15.67
N GLU A 88 -9.37 -1.45 15.53
CA GLU A 88 -8.11 -1.18 16.24
C GLU A 88 -7.38 0.03 15.63
N GLU A 89 -6.59 0.72 16.45
CA GLU A 89 -5.66 1.77 16.01
C GLU A 89 -4.29 1.18 15.69
N ILE A 90 -3.52 1.80 14.81
CA ILE A 90 -2.16 1.37 14.47
C ILE A 90 -1.27 2.58 14.16
N ASP A 91 -0.13 2.64 14.85
CA ASP A 91 0.87 3.68 14.65
C ASP A 91 1.53 3.53 13.28
N VAL A 92 1.33 4.54 12.43
CA VAL A 92 1.87 4.63 11.08
C VAL A 92 2.65 5.91 10.89
N MET A 93 3.65 5.85 10.02
CA MET A 93 4.46 7.00 9.63
C MET A 93 4.57 7.08 8.11
N GLY A 94 4.20 8.22 7.53
CA GLY A 94 4.34 8.47 6.11
C GLY A 94 3.60 9.73 5.62
N PRO A 95 3.42 9.86 4.30
CA PRO A 95 4.02 9.00 3.28
C PRO A 95 5.56 9.12 3.24
N ILE A 96 6.25 8.04 2.85
CA ILE A 96 7.72 7.99 2.75
C ILE A 96 8.13 7.55 1.34
N GLY A 97 9.26 8.09 0.87
CA GLY A 97 9.84 7.80 -0.43
C GLY A 97 9.53 8.89 -1.45
N ASN A 98 10.16 8.80 -2.61
CA ASN A 98 9.82 9.63 -3.75
C ASN A 98 8.77 8.87 -4.56
N GLY A 99 7.65 9.53 -4.87
CA GLY A 99 6.65 8.97 -5.78
C GLY A 99 7.16 8.92 -7.22
N PHE A 100 6.33 8.40 -8.12
CA PHE A 100 6.61 8.44 -9.56
C PHE A 100 6.57 9.89 -10.08
N ASP A 101 7.46 10.23 -11.00
CA ASP A 101 7.38 11.48 -11.74
C ASP A 101 6.38 11.34 -12.89
N LEU A 102 5.26 12.03 -12.78
CA LEU A 102 4.17 12.01 -13.76
C LEU A 102 4.22 13.21 -14.71
N ASN A 103 5.28 14.03 -14.65
CA ASN A 103 5.45 15.14 -15.56
C ASN A 103 5.93 14.66 -16.94
N ASN A 104 5.48 15.34 -18.00
CA ASN A 104 5.93 15.10 -19.39
C ASN A 104 5.77 13.66 -19.89
N LEU A 105 4.80 12.91 -19.34
CA LEU A 105 4.51 11.55 -19.77
C LEU A 105 4.06 11.48 -21.24
N LYS A 106 4.54 10.46 -21.95
CA LYS A 106 4.05 10.11 -23.29
C LYS A 106 2.60 9.62 -23.22
N GLU A 107 1.96 9.54 -24.37
CA GLU A 107 0.58 9.08 -24.46
C GLU A 107 0.42 7.60 -24.10
N LYS A 108 1.33 6.76 -24.60
CA LYS A 108 1.33 5.32 -24.37
C LYS A 108 2.31 4.97 -23.27
N ILE A 109 1.81 4.33 -22.22
CA ILE A 109 2.59 3.94 -21.05
C ILE A 109 2.47 2.43 -20.85
N MET A 110 3.59 1.77 -20.59
CA MET A 110 3.63 0.37 -20.20
C MET A 110 4.03 0.25 -18.73
N VAL A 111 3.21 -0.44 -17.95
CA VAL A 111 3.45 -0.72 -16.53
C VAL A 111 3.74 -2.21 -16.37
N LEU A 112 4.88 -2.54 -15.77
CA LEU A 112 5.34 -3.92 -15.56
C LEU A 112 5.36 -4.24 -14.06
N GLY A 113 4.59 -5.23 -13.66
CA GLY A 113 4.49 -5.69 -12.27
C GLY A 113 4.90 -7.16 -12.10
N GLY A 114 5.41 -7.50 -10.92
CA GLY A 114 5.85 -8.86 -10.58
C GLY A 114 5.37 -9.31 -9.20
N GLY A 115 4.51 -10.33 -9.12
CA GLY A 115 3.97 -10.89 -7.88
C GLY A 115 3.38 -9.81 -6.96
N ILE A 116 3.68 -9.88 -5.66
CA ILE A 116 3.27 -8.85 -4.69
C ILE A 116 3.84 -7.45 -5.02
N GLY A 117 4.93 -7.37 -5.79
CA GLY A 117 5.49 -6.11 -6.27
C GLY A 117 4.60 -5.39 -7.28
N ALA A 118 3.58 -6.04 -7.85
CA ALA A 118 2.57 -5.39 -8.66
C ALA A 118 1.58 -4.56 -7.81
N ALA A 119 1.41 -4.87 -6.53
CA ALA A 119 0.45 -4.20 -5.66
C ALA A 119 0.61 -2.66 -5.63
N PRO A 120 1.81 -2.09 -5.41
CA PRO A 120 1.96 -0.63 -5.37
C PRO A 120 1.78 0.07 -6.73
N LEU A 121 1.72 -0.67 -7.84
CA LEU A 121 1.53 -0.09 -9.15
C LEU A 121 0.08 0.31 -9.40
N MET A 122 -0.87 -0.17 -8.59
CA MET A 122 -2.29 0.17 -8.80
C MET A 122 -2.57 1.66 -8.60
N ALA A 123 -1.99 2.29 -7.58
CA ALA A 123 -2.08 3.74 -7.40
C ALA A 123 -1.52 4.50 -8.62
N LEU A 124 -0.42 4.02 -9.21
CA LEU A 124 0.16 4.62 -10.42
C LEU A 124 -0.79 4.46 -11.61
N ILE A 125 -1.35 3.26 -11.79
CA ILE A 125 -2.28 2.97 -12.88
C ILE A 125 -3.53 3.85 -12.76
N ASP A 126 -4.10 3.98 -11.56
CA ASP A 126 -5.28 4.81 -11.31
C ASP A 126 -4.99 6.28 -11.69
N GLU A 127 -3.83 6.83 -11.31
CA GLU A 127 -3.43 8.19 -11.71
C GLU A 127 -3.20 8.33 -13.22
N LEU A 128 -2.51 7.37 -13.86
CA LEU A 128 -2.27 7.41 -15.30
C LEU A 128 -3.58 7.35 -16.11
N VAL A 129 -4.55 6.56 -15.65
CA VAL A 129 -5.89 6.49 -16.25
C VAL A 129 -6.65 7.80 -16.01
N GLY A 130 -6.54 8.40 -14.83
CA GLY A 130 -7.11 9.72 -14.54
C GLY A 130 -6.53 10.85 -15.39
N LEU A 131 -5.27 10.70 -15.84
CA LEU A 131 -4.61 11.59 -16.81
C LEU A 131 -4.91 11.22 -18.28
N GLU A 132 -5.89 10.35 -18.51
CA GLU A 132 -6.36 9.90 -19.83
C GLU A 132 -5.27 9.24 -20.70
N LYS A 133 -4.26 8.60 -20.08
CA LYS A 133 -3.19 7.89 -20.82
C LYS A 133 -3.63 6.54 -21.36
N GLU A 134 -3.03 6.11 -22.46
CA GLU A 134 -3.15 4.73 -22.97
C GLU A 134 -2.21 3.81 -22.17
N VAL A 135 -2.75 3.14 -21.14
CA VAL A 135 -1.97 2.29 -20.22
C VAL A 135 -2.07 0.82 -20.60
N THR A 136 -0.93 0.19 -20.89
CA THR A 136 -0.80 -1.27 -21.00
C THR A 136 -0.15 -1.83 -19.74
N VAL A 137 -0.80 -2.77 -19.08
CA VAL A 137 -0.30 -3.40 -17.85
C VAL A 137 0.07 -4.85 -18.13
N LEU A 138 1.30 -5.24 -17.78
CA LEU A 138 1.74 -6.63 -17.79
C LEU A 138 2.13 -7.04 -16.37
N ILE A 139 1.49 -8.09 -15.85
CA ILE A 139 1.76 -8.63 -14.52
C ILE A 139 2.26 -10.07 -14.67
N GLY A 140 3.47 -10.33 -14.17
CA GLY A 140 4.03 -11.67 -14.04
C GLY A 140 3.97 -12.15 -12.59
N ALA A 141 3.85 -13.45 -12.37
CA ALA A 141 3.99 -14.07 -11.06
C ALA A 141 4.64 -15.46 -11.19
N ASN A 142 5.19 -15.99 -10.10
CA ASN A 142 5.81 -17.31 -10.14
C ASN A 142 4.77 -18.44 -10.18
N GLN A 143 3.61 -18.20 -9.58
CA GLN A 143 2.48 -19.13 -9.53
C GLN A 143 1.17 -18.38 -9.76
N LYS A 144 0.13 -19.08 -10.22
CA LYS A 144 -1.17 -18.48 -10.54
C LYS A 144 -1.83 -17.87 -9.31
N GLU A 145 -1.62 -18.48 -8.16
CA GLU A 145 -2.19 -18.14 -6.87
C GLU A 145 -1.63 -16.84 -6.29
N GLU A 146 -0.50 -16.37 -6.82
CA GLU A 146 0.10 -15.08 -6.47
C GLU A 146 -0.49 -13.90 -7.28
N LEU A 147 -1.31 -14.18 -8.30
CA LEU A 147 -2.10 -13.17 -8.98
C LEU A 147 -3.35 -12.86 -8.14
N PHE A 148 -3.62 -11.57 -7.92
CA PHE A 148 -4.71 -11.07 -7.07
C PHE A 148 -5.66 -10.15 -7.84
#